data_AF-A0A9X0B8U9-F1
#
_entry.id   AF-A0A9X0B8U9-F1
#
_cell.length_a   1.000
_cell.length_b   1.000
_cell.length_c   1.000
_cell.angle_alpha   90.00
_cell.angle_beta   90.00
_cell.angle_gamma   90.00
#
_symmetry.space_group_name_H-M   'P 1'
#
loop_
_entity.id
_entity.type
_entity.pdbx_description
1 polymer ?
#
loop_
_entity_poly.entity_id
_entity_poly.type
_entity_poly.pdbx_seq_one_letter_code
_entity_poly.pdbx_strand_id
1 'polypeptide(L)'
;MTYHEDYIAWIHNVVHMPTFHSLNAVDFMKNHSIYSVQAICLLIYIGHNSGQSDRISVLLASASRIAQCLGIHRLGSETPLRILKCDDPDTRSKLLIDREVSKRAWWFLVRQDWLQIPFNNTYNIHPSQFDTEMPKNCYEDVSKMGLPTDIVEQNKDRYSQGSYTFVLNKGVVYQNENS
;
A
#
# COMPACT_ATOMS: atom_id res chain seq x y z
N MET A 1 -12.99 26.66 -13.60
CA MET A 1 -12.59 25.72 -14.67
C MET A 1 -11.07 25.68 -14.81
N THR A 2 -10.42 26.84 -14.97
CA THR A 2 -8.95 27.01 -14.99
C THR A 2 -8.20 26.37 -13.80
N TYR A 3 -8.62 26.61 -12.55
CA TYR A 3 -7.95 26.04 -11.36
C TYR A 3 -7.88 24.50 -11.35
N HIS A 4 -8.90 23.83 -11.89
CA HIS A 4 -8.94 22.38 -11.94
C HIS A 4 -7.99 21.82 -13.01
N GLU A 5 -7.92 22.49 -14.16
CA GLU A 5 -7.00 22.15 -15.24
C GLU A 5 -5.54 22.38 -14.83
N ASP A 6 -5.26 23.50 -14.16
CA ASP A 6 -3.93 23.82 -13.62
C ASP A 6 -3.50 22.77 -12.58
N TYR A 7 -4.41 22.33 -11.71
CA TYR A 7 -4.15 21.29 -10.73
C TYR A 7 -3.88 19.92 -11.37
N ILE A 8 -4.66 19.52 -12.39
CA ILE A 8 -4.42 18.29 -13.14
C ILE A 8 -3.07 18.34 -13.85
N ALA A 9 -2.76 19.46 -14.51
CA ALA A 9 -1.47 19.67 -15.18
C ALA A 9 -0.31 19.59 -14.19
N TRP A 10 -0.47 20.18 -13.00
CA TRP A 10 0.53 20.11 -11.94
C TRP A 10 0.75 18.67 -11.44
N ILE A 11 -0.32 17.93 -11.11
CA ILE A 11 -0.20 16.52 -10.69
C ILE A 11 0.49 15.70 -11.77
N HIS A 12 0.09 15.89 -13.03
CA HIS A 12 0.67 15.17 -14.15
C HIS A 12 2.18 15.42 -14.28
N ASN A 13 2.59 16.69 -14.25
CA ASN A 13 3.96 17.09 -14.53
C ASN A 13 4.91 16.93 -13.34
N VAL A 14 4.41 17.06 -12.11
CA VAL A 14 5.23 17.05 -10.89
C VAL A 14 5.24 15.68 -10.22
N VAL A 15 4.13 14.95 -10.28
CA VAL A 15 4.00 13.67 -9.57
C VAL A 15 4.00 12.50 -10.55
N HIS A 16 3.07 12.47 -11.51
CA HIS A 16 2.87 11.32 -12.38
C HIS A 16 4.08 11.04 -13.28
N MET A 17 4.48 12.00 -14.12
CA MET A 17 5.56 11.79 -15.10
C MET A 17 6.91 11.50 -14.44
N PRO A 18 7.37 12.24 -13.41
CA PRO A 18 8.64 11.94 -12.75
C PRO A 18 8.64 10.57 -12.05
N THR A 19 7.53 10.19 -11.41
CA THR A 19 7.39 8.86 -10.76
C THR A 19 7.48 7.75 -11.80
N PHE A 20 6.77 7.91 -12.93
CA PHE A 20 6.81 6.95 -14.03
C PHE A 20 8.21 6.84 -14.65
N HIS A 21 8.90 7.95 -14.89
CA HIS A 21 10.28 7.93 -15.39
C HIS A 21 11.23 7.24 -14.42
N SER A 22 11.11 7.51 -13.12
CA SER A 22 11.97 6.89 -12.10
C SER A 22 11.78 5.38 -12.03
N LEU A 23 10.52 4.91 -12.11
CA LEU A 23 10.21 3.47 -12.16
C LEU A 23 10.85 2.78 -13.36
N ASN A 24 10.76 3.39 -14.54
CA ASN A 24 11.36 2.82 -15.75
C ASN A 24 12.89 2.87 -15.71
N ALA A 25 13.48 3.95 -15.20
CA ALA A 25 14.92 4.11 -15.10
C ALA A 25 15.59 3.02 -14.24
N VAL A 26 14.89 2.52 -13.22
CA VAL A 26 15.38 1.43 -12.36
C VAL A 26 15.00 0.03 -12.87
N ASP A 27 14.33 -0.08 -14.02
CA ASP A 27 13.80 -1.34 -14.56
C ASP A 27 13.02 -2.11 -13.48
N PHE A 28 11.93 -1.51 -12.99
CA PHE A 28 11.16 -2.01 -11.84
C PHE A 28 10.61 -3.43 -12.01
N MET A 29 10.50 -3.91 -13.26
CA MET A 29 10.08 -5.28 -13.57
C MET A 29 11.17 -6.32 -13.30
N LYS A 30 12.44 -5.89 -13.30
CA LYS A 30 13.61 -6.71 -12.99
C LYS A 30 14.08 -6.49 -11.56
N ASN A 31 14.15 -5.23 -11.13
CA ASN A 31 14.67 -4.81 -9.84
C ASN A 31 13.53 -4.54 -8.86
N HIS A 32 13.09 -5.60 -8.19
CA HIS A 32 11.99 -5.50 -7.22
C HIS A 32 12.38 -4.72 -5.97
N SER A 33 11.56 -3.75 -5.61
CA SER A 33 11.73 -2.94 -4.40
C SER A 33 10.38 -2.47 -3.87
N ILE A 34 10.28 -2.28 -2.55
CA ILE A 34 9.11 -1.66 -1.91
C ILE A 34 8.85 -0.26 -2.47
N TYR A 35 9.90 0.47 -2.83
CA TYR A 35 9.76 1.80 -3.43
C TYR A 35 9.04 1.73 -4.77
N SER A 36 9.28 0.68 -5.57
CA SER A 36 8.56 0.46 -6.82
C SER A 36 7.08 0.22 -6.58
N VAL A 37 6.75 -0.58 -5.56
CA VAL A 37 5.35 -0.82 -5.15
C VAL A 37 4.68 0.49 -4.71
N GLN A 38 5.33 1.27 -3.83
CA GLN A 38 4.81 2.55 -3.33
C GLN A 38 4.62 3.57 -4.46
N ALA A 39 5.58 3.67 -5.37
CA ALA A 39 5.50 4.54 -6.54
C ALA A 39 4.32 4.16 -7.44
N ILE A 40 4.08 2.87 -7.66
CA ILE A 40 2.92 2.41 -8.42
C ILE A 40 1.60 2.70 -7.66
N CYS A 41 1.55 2.48 -6.34
CA CYS A 41 0.37 2.85 -5.54
C CYS A 41 0.03 4.34 -5.69
N LEU A 42 1.04 5.22 -5.71
CA LEU A 42 0.87 6.65 -5.95
C LEU A 42 0.33 6.92 -7.36
N LEU A 43 0.88 6.26 -8.39
CA LEU A 43 0.39 6.37 -9.77
C LEU A 43 -1.06 5.92 -9.92
N ILE A 44 -1.47 4.83 -9.25
CA ILE A 44 -2.86 4.36 -9.23
C ILE A 44 -3.76 5.40 -8.57
N TYR A 45 -3.36 5.93 -7.42
CA TYR A 45 -4.14 6.91 -6.66
C TYR A 45 -4.45 8.18 -7.46
N ILE A 46 -3.47 8.70 -8.20
CA ILE A 46 -3.64 9.91 -9.03
C ILE A 46 -4.22 9.60 -10.41
N GLY A 47 -3.91 8.43 -10.97
CA GLY A 47 -4.20 8.06 -12.36
C GLY A 47 -5.67 7.80 -12.64
N HIS A 48 -6.46 7.45 -11.61
CA HIS A 48 -7.92 7.28 -11.72
C HIS A 48 -8.62 8.51 -12.34
N ASN A 49 -8.01 9.70 -12.23
CA ASN A 49 -8.54 10.94 -12.78
C ASN A 49 -8.19 11.19 -14.26
N SER A 50 -7.43 10.30 -14.91
CA SER A 50 -6.83 10.53 -16.23
C SER A 50 -7.33 9.59 -17.33
N GLY A 51 -8.37 8.78 -17.08
CA GLY A 51 -9.04 7.94 -18.09
C GLY A 51 -8.20 6.78 -18.65
N GLN A 52 -7.07 6.45 -18.02
CA GLN A 52 -6.13 5.42 -18.48
C GLN A 52 -6.30 4.09 -17.71
N SER A 53 -7.54 3.58 -17.67
CA SER A 53 -7.92 2.42 -16.85
C SER A 53 -7.07 1.18 -17.14
N ASP A 54 -6.78 0.88 -18.41
CA ASP A 54 -5.97 -0.29 -18.78
C ASP A 54 -4.55 -0.21 -18.21
N ARG A 55 -3.93 0.97 -18.26
CA ARG A 55 -2.59 1.20 -17.70
C ARG A 55 -2.60 1.00 -16.19
N ILE A 56 -3.61 1.52 -15.51
CA ILE A 56 -3.77 1.38 -14.06
C ILE A 56 -3.93 -0.10 -13.69
N SER A 57 -4.73 -0.85 -14.44
CA SER A 57 -4.92 -2.29 -14.21
C SER A 57 -3.62 -3.08 -14.40
N VAL A 58 -2.84 -2.79 -15.45
CA VAL A 58 -1.52 -3.44 -15.67
C VAL A 58 -0.53 -3.06 -14.57
N LEU A 59 -0.50 -1.80 -14.15
CA LEU A 59 0.34 -1.33 -13.06
C LEU A 59 -0.05 -1.99 -11.73
N LEU A 60 -1.35 -2.12 -11.43
CA LEU A 60 -1.85 -2.81 -10.25
C LEU A 60 -1.45 -4.29 -10.22
N ALA A 61 -1.58 -4.99 -11.35
CA ALA A 61 -1.13 -6.38 -11.47
C ALA A 61 0.39 -6.50 -11.29
N SER A 62 1.15 -5.57 -11.86
CA SER A 62 2.62 -5.52 -11.74
C SER A 62 3.06 -5.27 -10.30
N ALA A 63 2.47 -4.28 -9.62
CA ALA A 63 2.76 -3.99 -8.21
C ALA A 63 2.41 -5.16 -7.30
N SER A 64 1.28 -5.83 -7.55
CA SER A 64 0.88 -7.04 -6.82
C SER A 64 1.92 -8.15 -6.98
N ARG A 65 2.40 -8.38 -8.20
CA ARG A 65 3.46 -9.37 -8.46
C ARG A 65 4.77 -9.00 -7.78
N ILE A 66 5.19 -7.74 -7.83
CA ILE A 66 6.43 -7.27 -7.18
C ILE A 66 6.32 -7.44 -5.67
N ALA A 67 5.19 -7.05 -5.07
CA ALA A 67 4.93 -7.25 -3.66
C ALA A 67 4.97 -8.74 -3.26
N GLN A 68 4.45 -9.63 -4.11
CA GLN A 68 4.56 -11.06 -3.91
C GLN A 68 6.01 -11.55 -3.96
N CYS A 69 6.81 -11.10 -4.93
CA CYS A 69 8.24 -11.42 -5.05
C CYS A 69 9.05 -10.93 -3.84
N LEU A 70 8.64 -9.83 -3.21
CA LEU A 70 9.24 -9.30 -1.98
C LEU A 70 8.75 -9.99 -0.70
N GLY A 71 7.79 -10.93 -0.81
CA GLY A 71 7.19 -11.60 0.34
C GLY A 71 6.24 -10.73 1.17
N ILE A 72 5.85 -9.55 0.66
CA ILE A 72 5.00 -8.59 1.37
C ILE A 72 3.57 -9.13 1.61
N HIS A 73 3.12 -10.09 0.78
CA HIS A 73 1.87 -10.82 0.98
C HIS A 73 1.91 -11.84 2.13
N ARG A 74 3.09 -12.16 2.67
CA ARG A 74 3.31 -13.20 3.70
C ARG A 74 3.91 -12.65 4.98
N LEU A 75 3.45 -11.47 5.42
CA LEU A 75 3.98 -10.83 6.63
C LEU A 75 3.44 -11.48 7.91
N GLY A 76 2.29 -12.15 7.89
CA GLY A 76 1.61 -12.65 9.09
C GLY A 76 1.10 -11.54 10.02
N SER A 77 0.50 -11.94 11.15
CA SER A 77 0.08 -11.05 12.23
C SER A 77 1.26 -10.67 13.13
N GLU A 78 2.00 -11.67 13.62
CA GLU A 78 3.04 -11.49 14.63
C GLU A 78 4.30 -10.78 14.11
N THR A 79 4.92 -9.97 14.96
CA THR A 79 6.23 -9.36 14.67
C THR A 79 7.30 -10.44 14.61
N PRO A 80 8.06 -10.56 13.50
CA PRO A 80 9.10 -11.56 13.37
C PRO A 80 10.15 -11.49 14.48
N LEU A 81 10.55 -12.64 15.03
CA LEU A 81 11.55 -12.75 16.09
C LEU A 81 12.87 -12.03 15.77
N ARG A 82 13.26 -11.97 14.49
CA ARG A 82 14.45 -11.22 14.05
C ARG A 82 14.39 -9.72 14.36
N ILE A 83 13.20 -9.13 14.36
CA ILE A 83 12.98 -7.72 14.70
C ILE A 83 13.01 -7.55 16.21
N LEU A 84 12.33 -8.46 16.94
CA LEU A 84 12.26 -8.41 18.40
C LEU A 84 13.63 -8.62 19.08
N LYS A 85 14.49 -9.45 18.47
CA LYS A 85 15.87 -9.71 18.91
C LYS A 85 16.89 -8.69 18.43
N CYS A 86 16.47 -7.63 17.74
CA CYS A 86 17.38 -6.55 17.34
C CYS A 86 17.75 -5.73 18.58
N ASP A 87 19.03 -5.79 18.96
CA ASP A 87 19.55 -5.10 20.14
C ASP A 87 19.55 -3.57 19.94
N ASP A 88 19.80 -3.11 18.72
CA ASP A 88 19.78 -1.69 18.36
C ASP A 88 18.34 -1.15 18.30
N PRO A 89 17.94 -0.22 19.19
CA PRO A 89 16.57 0.29 19.25
C PRO A 89 16.15 1.05 17.99
N ASP A 90 17.07 1.76 17.35
CA ASP A 90 16.79 2.57 16.17
C ASP A 90 16.54 1.68 14.94
N THR A 91 17.40 0.68 14.72
CA THR A 91 17.21 -0.33 13.68
C THR A 91 15.93 -1.14 13.92
N ARG A 92 15.65 -1.54 15.17
CA ARG A 92 14.40 -2.23 15.50
C ARG A 92 13.18 -1.39 15.16
N SER A 93 13.19 -0.11 15.53
CA SER A 93 12.09 0.82 15.24
C SER A 93 11.90 0.99 13.73
N LYS A 94 12.99 1.12 12.98
CA LYS A 94 12.96 1.18 11.51
C LYS A 94 12.34 -0.09 10.90
N LEU A 95 12.73 -1.28 11.37
CA LEU A 95 12.18 -2.55 10.89
C LEU A 95 10.68 -2.71 11.19
N LEU A 96 10.22 -2.22 12.33
CA LEU A 96 8.79 -2.18 12.68
C LEU A 96 8.02 -1.25 11.74
N ILE A 97 8.58 -0.07 11.44
CA ILE A 97 7.99 0.90 10.51
C ILE A 97 7.96 0.34 9.09
N ASP A 98 9.07 -0.24 8.61
CA ASP A 98 9.15 -0.84 7.26
C ASP A 98 8.13 -1.97 7.09
N ARG A 99 7.90 -2.76 8.15
CA ARG A 99 6.84 -3.78 8.19
C ARG A 99 5.45 -3.15 8.07
N GLU A 100 5.17 -2.11 8.84
CA GLU A 100 3.87 -1.41 8.82
C GLU A 100 3.61 -0.73 7.47
N VAL A 101 4.63 -0.09 6.88
CA VAL A 101 4.58 0.47 5.53
C VAL A 101 4.30 -0.61 4.48
N SER A 102 4.90 -1.79 4.64
CA SER A 102 4.64 -2.93 3.76
C SER A 102 3.21 -3.45 3.88
N LYS A 103 2.65 -3.54 5.10
CA LYS A 103 1.24 -3.86 5.33
C LYS A 103 0.32 -2.84 4.66
N ARG A 104 0.60 -1.54 4.81
CA ARG A 104 -0.18 -0.45 4.18
C ARG A 104 -0.16 -0.53 2.66
N ALA A 105 1.01 -0.78 2.07
CA ALA A 105 1.16 -0.96 0.62
C ALA A 105 0.41 -2.20 0.11
N TRP A 106 0.54 -3.35 0.78
CA TRP A 106 -0.18 -4.56 0.42
C TRP A 106 -1.69 -4.36 0.42
N TRP A 107 -2.22 -3.84 1.53
CA TRP A 107 -3.66 -3.63 1.67
C TRP A 107 -4.19 -2.54 0.74
N PHE A 108 -3.36 -1.60 0.30
CA PHE A 108 -3.74 -0.71 -0.80
C PHE A 108 -4.00 -1.49 -2.09
N LEU A 109 -3.12 -2.41 -2.48
CA LEU A 109 -3.29 -3.23 -3.68
C LEU A 109 -4.51 -4.14 -3.57
N VAL A 110 -4.71 -4.81 -2.43
CA VAL A 110 -5.89 -5.65 -2.16
C VAL A 110 -7.18 -4.85 -2.36
N ARG A 111 -7.28 -3.66 -1.75
CA ARG A 111 -8.46 -2.81 -1.91
C ARG A 111 -8.68 -2.40 -3.37
N GLN A 112 -7.63 -1.96 -4.07
CA GLN A 112 -7.76 -1.52 -5.46
C GLN A 112 -8.20 -2.65 -6.38
N ASP A 113 -7.71 -3.88 -6.16
CA ASP A 113 -8.09 -5.06 -6.95
C ASP A 113 -9.56 -5.47 -6.69
N TRP A 114 -9.99 -5.50 -5.42
CA TRP A 114 -11.36 -5.92 -5.09
C TRP A 114 -12.41 -4.85 -5.41
N LEU A 115 -12.06 -3.55 -5.33
CA LEU A 115 -12.95 -2.47 -5.77
C LEU A 115 -13.23 -2.50 -7.27
N GLN A 116 -12.44 -3.24 -8.06
CA GLN A 116 -12.70 -3.44 -9.48
C GLN A 116 -13.70 -4.56 -9.79
N ILE A 117 -14.06 -5.41 -8.82
CA ILE A 117 -14.97 -6.56 -9.03
C ILE A 117 -16.30 -6.14 -9.68
N PRO A 118 -17.01 -5.08 -9.21
CA PRO A 118 -18.29 -4.68 -9.82
C PRO A 118 -18.19 -4.22 -11.28
N PHE A 119 -16.98 -3.84 -11.74
CA PHE A 119 -16.75 -3.31 -13.08
C PHE A 119 -16.18 -4.38 -14.02
N ASN A 120 -15.30 -5.23 -13.51
CA ASN A 120 -14.52 -6.18 -14.30
C ASN A 120 -14.93 -7.64 -14.10
N ASN A 121 -15.79 -7.94 -13.12
CA ASN A 121 -16.19 -9.31 -12.72
C ASN A 121 -15.00 -10.26 -12.48
N THR A 122 -13.85 -9.71 -12.08
CA THR A 122 -12.63 -10.47 -11.82
C THR A 122 -11.75 -9.72 -10.81
N TYR A 123 -10.83 -10.45 -10.18
CA TYR A 123 -9.82 -9.94 -9.27
C TYR A 123 -8.60 -10.87 -9.30
N ASN A 124 -7.43 -10.36 -8.93
CA ASN A 124 -6.16 -11.08 -9.02
C ASN A 124 -5.66 -11.60 -7.66
N ILE A 125 -6.11 -11.00 -6.55
CA ILE A 125 -5.63 -11.32 -5.21
C ILE A 125 -6.72 -12.06 -4.45
N HIS A 126 -6.63 -13.38 -4.34
CA HIS A 126 -7.59 -14.14 -3.55
C HIS A 126 -7.26 -14.09 -2.05
N PRO A 127 -8.26 -13.97 -1.14
CA PRO A 127 -8.04 -13.91 0.31
C PRO A 127 -7.18 -15.05 0.86
N SER A 128 -7.33 -16.27 0.35
CA SER A 128 -6.54 -17.44 0.79
C SER A 128 -5.08 -17.44 0.34
N GLN A 129 -4.66 -16.49 -0.51
CA GLN A 129 -3.31 -16.45 -1.08
C GLN A 129 -2.34 -15.57 -0.29
N PHE A 130 -2.79 -14.92 0.79
CA PHE A 130 -1.95 -14.05 1.63
C PHE A 130 -2.34 -14.18 3.11
N ASP A 131 -1.41 -13.86 4.01
CA ASP A 131 -1.62 -13.91 5.47
C ASP A 131 -1.30 -12.57 6.17
N THR A 132 -1.02 -11.54 5.36
CA THR A 132 -0.64 -10.22 5.85
C THR A 132 -1.81 -9.54 6.54
N GLU A 133 -1.68 -9.34 7.84
CA GLU A 133 -2.68 -8.66 8.66
C GLU A 133 -2.89 -7.21 8.20
N MET A 134 -4.10 -6.70 8.45
CA MET A 134 -4.43 -5.29 8.19
C MET A 134 -3.45 -4.34 8.88
N PRO A 135 -3.10 -3.21 8.25
CA PRO A 135 -2.26 -2.20 8.85
C PRO A 135 -2.93 -1.59 10.08
N LYS A 136 -2.11 -1.23 11.07
CA LYS A 136 -2.57 -0.61 12.32
C LYS A 136 -2.94 0.84 12.10
N ASN A 137 -3.92 1.30 12.87
CA ASN A 137 -4.16 2.73 13.01
C ASN A 137 -3.09 3.31 13.95
N CYS A 138 -2.02 3.90 13.42
CA CYS A 138 -0.89 4.40 14.23
C CYS A 138 -0.52 5.86 13.89
N TYR A 139 0.38 6.46 14.67
CA TYR A 139 0.87 7.82 14.43
C TYR A 139 1.71 7.87 13.15
N GLU A 140 1.59 8.91 12.33
CA GLU A 140 2.49 9.12 11.17
C GLU A 140 3.87 9.63 11.60
N ASP A 141 3.97 10.19 12.80
CA ASP A 141 5.23 10.63 13.38
C ASP A 141 6.03 9.41 13.85
N VAL A 142 7.16 9.17 13.18
CA VAL A 142 8.12 8.08 13.45
C VAL A 142 8.50 8.03 14.93
N SER A 143 8.68 9.18 15.58
CA SER A 143 9.08 9.25 16.99
C SER A 143 8.00 8.74 17.97
N LYS A 144 6.74 8.65 17.51
CA LYS A 144 5.57 8.24 18.31
C LYS A 144 5.03 6.88 17.87
N MET A 145 5.64 6.26 16.87
CA MET A 145 5.14 5.05 16.23
C MET A 145 5.53 3.78 16.99
N GLY A 146 6.72 3.76 17.62
CA GLY A 146 7.32 2.54 18.17
C GLY A 146 7.18 2.38 19.69
N LEU A 147 6.77 1.19 20.12
CA LEU A 147 7.12 0.59 21.40
C LEU A 147 8.31 -0.36 21.21
N PRO A 148 8.98 -0.83 22.30
CA PRO A 148 10.09 -1.77 22.18
C PRO A 148 9.76 -3.08 21.45
N THR A 149 8.47 -3.45 21.38
CA THR A 149 8.01 -4.74 20.85
C THR A 149 7.12 -4.61 19.62
N ASP A 150 6.48 -3.46 19.37
CA ASP A 150 5.50 -3.31 18.30
C ASP A 150 5.14 -1.84 17.99
N ILE A 151 4.41 -1.59 16.92
CA ILE A 151 3.80 -0.30 16.59
C ILE A 151 2.59 -0.03 17.50
N VAL A 152 2.51 1.20 18.01
CA VAL A 152 1.39 1.68 18.85
C VAL A 152 0.12 1.78 18.02
N GLU A 153 -0.85 0.91 18.30
CA GLU A 153 -2.21 1.02 17.76
C GLU A 153 -3.00 2.06 18.56
N GLN A 154 -3.57 3.03 17.85
CA GLN A 154 -4.45 4.04 18.40
C GLN A 154 -5.88 3.51 18.50
N ASN A 155 -6.69 4.17 19.33
CA ASN A 155 -8.13 3.92 19.38
C ASN A 155 -8.73 4.04 17.96
N LYS A 156 -9.61 3.10 17.61
CA LYS A 156 -10.34 3.04 16.33
C LYS A 156 -11.18 4.28 16.08
N ASP A 157 -11.65 4.95 17.13
CA ASP A 157 -12.45 6.17 17.06
C ASP A 157 -11.58 7.43 16.86
N ARG A 158 -10.26 7.30 16.96
CA ARG A 158 -9.34 8.41 16.73
C ARG A 158 -9.03 8.51 15.25
N TYR A 159 -9.32 9.67 14.68
CA TYR A 159 -8.92 9.99 13.31
C TYR A 159 -7.39 10.02 13.20
N SER A 160 -6.87 9.22 12.29
CA SER A 160 -5.58 9.36 11.64
C SER A 160 -5.81 9.42 10.13
N GLN A 161 -4.77 9.79 9.37
CA GLN A 161 -4.81 9.71 7.91
C GLN A 161 -5.09 8.27 7.41
N GLY A 162 -4.77 7.24 8.20
CA GLY A 162 -5.03 5.84 7.89
C GLY A 162 -6.40 5.29 8.35
N SER A 163 -7.15 6.00 9.20
CA SER A 163 -8.41 5.50 9.80
C SER A 163 -9.48 5.19 8.74
N TYR A 164 -9.58 5.99 7.69
CA TYR A 164 -10.54 5.75 6.61
C TYR A 164 -10.22 4.47 5.84
N THR A 165 -8.94 4.23 5.55
CA THR A 165 -8.48 2.99 4.90
C THR A 165 -8.74 1.73 5.73
N PHE A 166 -8.74 1.82 7.05
CA PHE A 166 -9.12 0.72 7.94
C PHE A 166 -10.60 0.33 7.77
N VAL A 167 -11.50 1.32 7.71
CA VAL A 167 -12.93 1.08 7.45
C VAL A 167 -13.14 0.46 6.06
N LEU A 168 -12.45 0.99 5.04
CA LEU A 168 -12.51 0.44 3.69
C LEU A 168 -12.01 -1.01 3.62
N ASN A 169 -10.89 -1.34 4.27
CA ASN A 169 -10.39 -2.71 4.32
C ASN A 169 -11.45 -3.68 4.82
N LYS A 170 -12.14 -3.31 5.91
CA LYS A 170 -13.22 -4.13 6.45
C LYS A 170 -14.38 -4.26 5.48
N GLY A 171 -14.85 -3.14 4.92
CA GLY A 171 -15.96 -3.16 3.97
C GLY A 171 -15.69 -4.06 2.75
N VAL A 172 -14.47 -4.02 2.25
CA VAL A 172 -14.05 -4.79 1.07
C VAL A 172 -13.92 -6.30 1.40
N VAL A 173 -13.51 -6.66 2.62
CA VAL A 173 -13.58 -8.05 3.12
C VAL A 173 -15.02 -8.54 3.27
N TYR A 174 -15.89 -7.76 3.90
CA TYR A 174 -17.29 -8.14 4.09
C TYR A 174 -18.04 -8.33 2.77
N GLN A 175 -17.72 -7.56 1.73
CA GLN A 175 -18.28 -7.76 0.40
C GLN A 175 -17.83 -9.09 -0.23
N ASN A 176 -16.55 -9.44 -0.10
CA ASN A 176 -16.00 -10.65 -0.70
C ASN A 176 -16.45 -11.95 0.00
N GLU A 177 -16.71 -11.91 1.31
CA GLU A 177 -17.22 -13.07 2.04
C GLU A 177 -18.73 -13.34 1.79
N ASN A 178 -19.48 -12.35 1.28
CA ASN A 178 -20.93 -12.42 1.08
C ASN A 178 -21.37 -12.32 -0.39
N SER A 179 -20.44 -12.35 -1.35
CA SER A 179 -20.71 -12.40 -2.80
C SER A 179 -20.52 -13.83 -3.31
#